data_AF-A0A1I7TCQ6-F1
#
_entry.id   AF-A0A1I7TCQ6-F1
#
_cell.length_a   1.000
_cell.length_b   1.000
_cell.length_c   1.000
_cell.angle_alpha   90.00
_cell.angle_beta   90.00
_cell.angle_gamma   90.00
#
_symmetry.space_group_name_H-M   'P 1'
#
loop_
_entity.id
_entity.type
_entity.pdbx_description
1 polymer ?
#
loop_
_entity_poly.entity_id
_entity_poly.type
_entity_poly.pdbx_seq_one_letter_code
_entity_poly.pdbx_strand_id
1 'polypeptide(L)'
;MMKRERLEKKVIPMQAQILRGAKGEFPDKRTLRKVDALIYASLLFIDEFVYDYDYVFKGSKCKLQRAKMDYIRNSPDEEQKRPTDGYKMVIYVEDIEESVKLNAFAKALRCEFHIPQKTMDKLPDNLPNLEVSDLKKNEKDVYEFLLNHFLHEILHMFGAYHDKSGIMSGVIKMFNENNEFKLVNELDQISSRIVSESLYSQIIDPPFGDYEFDKNKRTIRISSDVEIKTVVFIKDSYYTNRFYFTKSFIFQCLVPEDSEWDTLLVQYLLGGILIYDKEEIYKNGAACRLRSR
;
A
#
# COMPACT_ATOMS: atom_id res chain seq x y z
N MET A 1 33.77 14.02 -15.44
CA MET A 1 32.56 14.34 -16.22
C MET A 1 31.65 13.11 -16.17
N MET A 2 30.69 13.07 -15.23
CA MET A 2 29.79 11.92 -15.10
C MET A 2 28.87 11.85 -16.32
N LYS A 3 28.85 10.69 -16.99
CA LYS A 3 27.88 10.40 -18.05
C LYS A 3 26.48 10.54 -17.46
N ARG A 4 25.66 11.42 -18.03
CA ARG A 4 24.22 11.43 -17.79
C ARG A 4 23.66 10.15 -18.41
N GLU A 5 23.62 9.07 -17.64
CA GLU A 5 22.75 7.95 -17.96
C GLU A 5 21.33 8.49 -18.08
N ARG A 6 20.66 8.20 -19.20
CA ARG A 6 19.22 8.41 -19.30
C ARG A 6 18.61 7.57 -18.18
N LEU A 7 18.06 8.24 -17.17
CA LEU A 7 17.26 7.59 -16.15
C LEU A 7 16.05 6.97 -16.86
N GLU A 8 16.12 5.68 -17.15
CA GLU A 8 14.98 4.91 -17.61
C GLU A 8 13.92 4.93 -16.50
N LYS A 9 12.70 5.28 -16.86
CA LYS A 9 11.58 5.31 -15.92
C LYS A 9 11.37 3.88 -15.42
N LYS A 10 11.79 3.60 -14.18
CA LYS A 10 11.59 2.29 -13.56
C LYS A 10 10.10 2.00 -13.45
N VAL A 11 9.77 0.74 -13.69
CA VAL A 11 8.44 0.19 -13.59
C VAL A 11 8.36 -0.63 -12.31
N ILE A 12 7.33 -0.40 -11.50
CA ILE A 12 7.02 -1.24 -10.34
C ILE A 12 6.06 -2.34 -10.82
N PRO A 13 6.48 -3.61 -10.82
CA PRO A 13 5.59 -4.69 -11.21
C PRO A 13 4.56 -4.96 -10.09
N MET A 14 3.28 -4.85 -10.45
CA MET A 14 2.12 -5.23 -9.65
C MET A 14 1.61 -6.56 -10.17
N GLN A 15 1.92 -7.65 -9.48
CA GLN A 15 1.59 -8.99 -9.95
C GLN A 15 0.34 -9.52 -9.26
N ALA A 16 -0.67 -9.94 -10.01
CA ALA A 16 -1.78 -10.72 -9.47
C ALA A 16 -1.61 -12.20 -9.81
N GLN A 17 -1.77 -13.05 -8.81
CA GLN A 17 -1.91 -14.49 -8.98
C GLN A 17 -3.32 -14.88 -8.54
N ILE A 18 -4.11 -15.37 -9.50
CA ILE A 18 -5.46 -15.87 -9.23
C ILE A 18 -5.34 -17.38 -9.03
N LEU A 19 -5.71 -17.84 -7.84
CA LEU A 19 -5.56 -19.22 -7.43
C LEU A 19 -6.92 -19.93 -7.39
N ARG A 20 -6.87 -21.26 -7.36
CA ARG A 20 -8.06 -22.07 -7.13
C ARG A 20 -8.56 -21.89 -5.70
N GLY A 21 -9.87 -21.82 -5.54
CA GLY A 21 -10.50 -21.77 -4.23
C GLY A 21 -10.36 -23.08 -3.46
N ALA A 22 -10.81 -23.07 -2.21
CA ALA A 22 -10.72 -24.22 -1.31
C ALA A 22 -11.41 -25.49 -1.83
N LYS A 23 -12.41 -25.38 -2.72
CA LYS A 23 -13.11 -26.51 -3.36
C LYS A 23 -12.54 -26.84 -4.75
N GLY A 24 -11.43 -26.21 -5.16
CA GLY A 24 -10.78 -26.40 -6.45
C GLY A 24 -11.39 -25.58 -7.60
N GLU A 25 -12.37 -24.72 -7.30
CA GLU A 25 -13.00 -23.81 -8.24
C GLU A 25 -11.99 -22.83 -8.83
N PHE A 26 -12.20 -22.46 -10.09
CA PHE A 26 -11.40 -21.44 -10.75
C PHE A 26 -12.34 -20.47 -11.48
N PRO A 27 -12.17 -19.15 -11.32
CA PRO A 27 -13.07 -18.18 -11.91
C PRO A 27 -13.06 -18.27 -13.44
N ASP A 28 -14.23 -18.09 -14.04
CA ASP A 28 -14.36 -18.05 -15.49
C ASP A 28 -13.74 -16.77 -16.09
N LYS A 29 -13.64 -16.71 -17.41
CA LYS A 29 -13.06 -15.57 -18.13
C LYS A 29 -13.78 -14.24 -17.83
N ARG A 30 -15.07 -14.26 -17.48
CA ARG A 30 -15.85 -13.05 -17.21
C ARG A 30 -15.54 -12.54 -15.81
N THR A 31 -15.57 -13.41 -14.80
CA THR A 31 -15.17 -13.09 -13.43
C THR A 31 -13.73 -12.58 -13.38
N LEU A 32 -12.83 -13.23 -14.13
CA LEU A 32 -11.43 -12.81 -14.28
C LEU A 32 -11.29 -11.37 -14.80
N ARG A 33 -12.11 -10.97 -15.78
CA ARG A 33 -12.12 -9.59 -16.30
C ARG A 33 -12.62 -8.56 -15.29
N LYS A 34 -13.59 -8.94 -14.44
CA LYS A 34 -14.11 -8.08 -13.38
C LYS A 34 -13.03 -7.83 -12.32
N VAL A 35 -12.27 -8.87 -11.94
CA VAL A 35 -11.10 -8.73 -11.05
C VAL A 35 -10.04 -7.82 -11.65
N ASP A 36 -9.68 -8.04 -12.93
CA ASP A 36 -8.71 -7.19 -13.63
C ASP A 36 -9.15 -5.72 -13.64
N ALA A 37 -10.45 -5.44 -13.87
CA ALA A 37 -10.99 -4.08 -13.86
C ALA A 37 -10.87 -3.40 -12.48
N LEU A 38 -11.16 -4.13 -11.39
CA LEU A 38 -11.01 -3.60 -10.02
C LEU A 38 -9.55 -3.26 -9.70
N ILE A 39 -8.61 -4.14 -10.07
CA ILE A 39 -7.17 -3.90 -9.85
C ILE A 39 -6.72 -2.71 -10.69
N TYR A 40 -7.08 -2.67 -11.97
CA TYR A 40 -6.70 -1.59 -12.87
C TYR A 40 -7.22 -0.23 -12.37
N ALA A 41 -8.49 -0.17 -11.96
CA ALA A 41 -9.07 1.02 -11.34
C ALA A 41 -8.30 1.42 -10.07
N SER A 42 -7.95 0.46 -9.21
CA SER A 42 -7.18 0.73 -8.00
C SER A 42 -5.83 1.38 -8.30
N LEU A 43 -5.09 0.82 -9.26
CA LEU A 43 -3.80 1.34 -9.66
C LEU A 43 -3.91 2.73 -10.32
N LEU A 44 -4.99 2.97 -11.08
CA LEU A 44 -5.26 4.28 -11.69
C LEU A 44 -5.47 5.35 -10.62
N PHE A 45 -6.27 5.08 -9.58
CA PHE A 45 -6.48 6.03 -8.48
C PHE A 45 -5.20 6.33 -7.70
N ILE A 46 -4.31 5.33 -7.56
CA ILE A 46 -3.00 5.54 -6.94
C ILE A 46 -2.09 6.39 -7.84
N ASP A 47 -2.06 6.14 -9.15
CA ASP A 47 -1.30 6.95 -10.11
C ASP A 47 -1.79 8.42 -10.11
N GLU A 48 -3.10 8.64 -10.07
CA GLU A 48 -3.71 9.98 -9.96
C GLU A 48 -3.41 10.65 -8.62
N PHE A 49 -3.45 9.89 -7.51
CA PHE A 49 -3.07 10.39 -6.18
C PHE A 49 -1.65 10.96 -6.17
N VAL A 50 -0.70 10.28 -6.79
CA VAL A 50 0.70 10.74 -6.83
C VAL A 50 0.80 12.08 -7.56
N TYR A 51 0.04 12.25 -8.65
CA TYR A 51 -0.03 13.51 -9.36
C TYR A 51 -0.61 14.61 -8.46
N ASP A 52 -1.78 14.38 -7.86
CA ASP A 52 -2.46 15.37 -7.03
C ASP A 52 -1.64 15.77 -5.79
N TYR A 53 -1.10 14.80 -5.06
CA TYR A 53 -0.40 15.04 -3.80
C TYR A 53 0.95 15.74 -4.00
N ASP A 54 1.77 15.30 -4.96
CA ASP A 54 3.10 15.88 -5.13
C ASP A 54 3.11 17.19 -5.91
N TYR A 55 2.26 17.31 -6.93
CA TYR A 55 2.26 18.45 -7.83
C TYR A 55 1.32 19.56 -7.35
N VAL A 56 0.08 19.21 -7.00
CA VAL A 56 -0.95 20.20 -6.61
C VAL A 56 -0.78 20.58 -5.15
N PHE A 57 -0.66 19.59 -4.25
CA PHE A 57 -0.67 19.85 -2.81
C PHE A 57 0.70 20.27 -2.26
N LYS A 58 1.80 19.64 -2.68
CA LYS A 58 3.15 20.00 -2.23
C LYS A 58 3.83 21.11 -3.04
N GLY A 59 3.21 21.58 -4.13
CA GLY A 59 3.75 22.65 -4.98
C GLY A 59 5.13 22.34 -5.59
N SER A 60 5.48 21.06 -5.74
CA SER A 60 6.78 20.67 -6.27
C SER A 60 6.86 21.02 -7.76
N LYS A 61 7.71 22.00 -8.11
CA LYS A 61 8.05 22.32 -9.52
C LYS A 61 8.89 21.23 -10.19
N CYS A 62 9.37 20.25 -9.44
CA CYS A 62 10.05 19.09 -9.99
C CYS A 62 9.04 17.97 -10.22
N LYS A 63 8.83 17.60 -11.50
CA LYS A 63 8.34 16.28 -11.87
C LYS A 63 9.37 15.24 -11.44
N LEU A 64 9.37 14.89 -10.16
CA LEU A 64 10.15 13.75 -9.68
C LEU A 64 9.71 12.54 -10.51
N GLN A 65 10.66 11.79 -11.07
CA GLN A 65 10.33 10.61 -11.86
C GLN A 65 9.74 9.57 -10.91
N ARG A 66 8.42 9.47 -10.90
CA ARG A 66 7.67 8.43 -10.19
C ARG A 66 7.68 7.16 -11.03
N ALA A 67 7.74 6.02 -10.36
CA ALA A 67 7.66 4.75 -11.06
C ALA A 67 6.28 4.63 -11.70
N LYS A 68 6.20 4.02 -12.88
CA LYS A 68 4.89 3.57 -13.38
C LYS A 68 4.60 2.22 -12.74
N MET A 69 3.39 1.99 -12.24
CA MET A 69 2.97 0.65 -11.87
C MET A 69 2.56 -0.12 -13.13
N ASP A 70 3.03 -1.35 -13.27
CA ASP A 70 2.67 -2.22 -14.39
C ASP A 70 2.00 -3.48 -13.88
N TYR A 71 0.76 -3.67 -14.31
CA TYR A 71 -0.07 -4.76 -13.87
C TYR A 71 0.16 -6.00 -14.74
N ILE A 72 0.54 -7.09 -14.09
CA ILE A 72 0.72 -8.38 -14.76
C ILE A 72 -0.09 -9.43 -14.01
N ARG A 73 -1.04 -10.06 -14.70
CA ARG A 73 -1.70 -11.25 -14.19
C ARG A 73 -0.95 -12.49 -14.63
N ASN A 74 -0.51 -13.31 -13.67
CA ASN A 74 0.11 -14.60 -13.92
C ASN A 74 -0.93 -15.72 -13.99
N SER A 75 -0.61 -16.76 -14.75
CA SER A 75 -1.44 -17.98 -14.78
C SER A 75 -1.32 -18.74 -13.44
N PRO A 76 -2.35 -19.49 -13.00
CA PRO A 76 -2.32 -20.25 -11.76
C PRO A 76 -1.18 -21.28 -11.70
N ASP A 77 -0.82 -21.84 -12.86
CA ASP A 77 0.16 -22.94 -13.01
C ASP A 77 1.59 -22.43 -13.34
N GLU A 78 1.81 -21.12 -13.43
CA GLU A 78 3.14 -20.55 -13.66
C GLU A 78 3.88 -20.37 -12.32
N GLU A 79 4.85 -21.24 -12.05
CA GLU A 79 5.77 -21.09 -10.93
C GLU A 79 6.60 -19.81 -11.11
N GLN A 80 6.49 -18.86 -10.16
CA GLN A 80 7.10 -17.54 -10.29
C GLN A 80 8.64 -17.60 -10.36
N LYS A 81 9.22 -17.02 -11.42
CA LYS A 81 10.45 -16.23 -11.25
C LYS A 81 10.05 -14.99 -10.45
N ARG A 82 10.31 -14.97 -9.15
CA ARG A 82 10.08 -13.76 -8.32
C ARG A 82 10.74 -12.57 -9.03
N PRO A 83 10.01 -11.50 -9.39
CA PRO A 83 10.67 -10.22 -9.56
C PRO A 83 11.30 -9.91 -8.20
N THR A 84 12.58 -9.57 -8.19
CA THR A 84 13.29 -9.18 -6.96
C THR A 84 12.71 -7.91 -6.33
N ASP A 85 11.87 -7.14 -7.04
CA ASP A 85 11.48 -5.76 -6.70
C ASP A 85 9.97 -5.44 -6.88
N GLY A 86 9.07 -6.42 -6.73
CA GLY A 86 7.63 -6.29 -7.04
C GLY A 86 6.64 -6.48 -5.89
N TYR A 87 5.39 -6.10 -6.15
CA TYR A 87 4.24 -6.31 -5.26
C TYR A 87 3.41 -7.50 -5.73
N LYS A 88 2.94 -8.34 -4.80
CA LYS A 88 2.17 -9.55 -5.11
C LYS A 88 0.76 -9.51 -4.50
N MET A 89 -0.25 -9.56 -5.33
CA MET A 89 -1.64 -9.79 -4.96
C MET A 89 -1.96 -11.26 -5.18
N VAL A 90 -2.50 -11.93 -4.18
CA VAL A 90 -3.05 -13.29 -4.31
C VAL A 90 -4.55 -13.23 -4.16
N ILE A 91 -5.28 -13.78 -5.12
CA ILE A 91 -6.72 -13.62 -5.21
C ILE A 91 -7.37 -14.98 -5.36
N TYR A 92 -8.33 -15.24 -4.48
CA TYR A 92 -9.23 -16.36 -4.54
C TYR A 92 -10.64 -15.81 -4.81
N VAL A 93 -11.30 -16.34 -5.84
CA VAL A 93 -12.74 -16.12 -6.04
C VAL A 93 -13.42 -17.45 -5.77
N GLU A 94 -14.18 -17.51 -4.69
CA GLU A 94 -14.55 -18.78 -4.05
C GLU A 94 -16.06 -18.88 -3.79
N ASP A 95 -16.57 -20.10 -3.75
CA ASP A 95 -17.94 -20.38 -3.32
C ASP A 95 -18.00 -20.43 -1.78
N ILE A 96 -17.88 -19.25 -1.17
CA ILE A 96 -17.95 -18.99 0.26
C ILE A 96 -19.17 -18.13 0.61
N GLU A 97 -19.56 -18.12 1.89
CA GLU A 97 -20.62 -17.22 2.37
C GLU A 97 -20.21 -15.76 2.21
N GLU A 98 -21.17 -14.91 1.82
CA GLU A 98 -20.95 -13.46 1.80
C GLU A 98 -20.88 -12.97 3.24
N SER A 99 -19.68 -12.64 3.71
CA SER A 99 -19.46 -11.98 4.98
C SER A 99 -19.72 -10.48 4.86
N VAL A 100 -20.03 -9.84 6.00
CA VAL A 100 -20.19 -8.38 6.09
C VAL A 100 -18.88 -7.64 5.77
N LYS A 101 -17.73 -8.30 5.93
CA LYS A 101 -16.39 -7.79 5.60
C LYS A 101 -15.73 -8.73 4.59
N LEU A 102 -15.02 -8.19 3.60
CA LEU A 102 -14.21 -9.03 2.73
C LEU A 102 -13.04 -9.61 3.54
N ASN A 103 -12.72 -10.87 3.32
CA ASN A 103 -11.53 -11.47 3.91
C ASN A 103 -10.33 -11.06 3.06
N ALA A 104 -9.69 -9.97 3.45
CA ALA A 104 -8.47 -9.48 2.82
C ALA A 104 -7.45 -9.08 3.89
N PHE A 105 -6.17 -9.24 3.57
CA PHE A 105 -5.09 -8.78 4.43
C PHE A 105 -3.81 -8.55 3.63
N ALA A 106 -3.04 -7.55 4.04
CA ALA A 106 -1.69 -7.30 3.55
C ALA A 106 -0.64 -7.67 4.59
N LYS A 107 0.47 -8.24 4.12
CA LYS A 107 1.68 -8.49 4.88
C LYS A 107 2.89 -8.12 4.02
N ALA A 108 3.55 -7.01 4.37
CA ALA A 108 4.64 -6.43 3.61
C ALA A 108 4.26 -6.26 2.12
N LEU A 109 5.08 -6.72 1.18
CA LEU A 109 4.86 -6.56 -0.27
C LEU A 109 3.79 -7.49 -0.85
N ARG A 110 3.02 -8.20 -0.01
CA ARG A 110 1.98 -9.13 -0.44
C ARG A 110 0.64 -8.75 0.18
N CYS A 111 -0.42 -8.81 -0.60
CA CYS A 111 -1.77 -8.90 -0.08
C CYS A 111 -2.51 -10.12 -0.61
N GLU A 112 -3.55 -10.50 0.10
CA GLU A 112 -4.37 -11.66 -0.17
C GLU A 112 -5.84 -11.26 -0.09
N PHE A 113 -6.63 -11.68 -1.08
CA PHE A 113 -8.06 -11.41 -1.18
C PHE A 113 -8.83 -12.71 -1.35
N HIS A 114 -9.84 -12.92 -0.51
CA HIS A 114 -10.82 -13.98 -0.66
C HIS A 114 -12.18 -13.35 -0.95
N ILE A 115 -12.64 -13.52 -2.19
CA ILE A 115 -13.82 -12.86 -2.71
C ILE A 115 -14.93 -13.89 -2.94
N PRO A 116 -16.11 -13.73 -2.32
CA PRO A 116 -17.25 -14.58 -2.63
C PRO A 116 -17.66 -14.46 -4.10
N GLN A 117 -17.80 -15.58 -4.81
CA GLN A 117 -18.25 -15.61 -6.21
C GLN A 117 -19.59 -14.87 -6.38
N LYS A 118 -20.52 -15.04 -5.43
CA LYS A 118 -21.82 -14.35 -5.40
C LYS A 118 -21.68 -12.82 -5.40
N THR A 119 -20.63 -12.29 -4.80
CA THR A 119 -20.36 -10.84 -4.80
C THR A 119 -19.87 -10.40 -6.18
N MET A 120 -18.98 -11.17 -6.81
CA MET A 120 -18.52 -10.92 -8.18
C MET A 120 -19.65 -11.04 -9.22
N ASP A 121 -20.62 -11.93 -8.99
CA ASP A 121 -21.76 -12.13 -9.89
C ASP A 121 -22.73 -10.94 -9.91
N LYS A 122 -22.74 -10.12 -8.85
CA LYS A 122 -23.53 -8.88 -8.80
C LYS A 122 -22.97 -7.76 -9.67
N LEU A 123 -21.69 -7.85 -10.08
CA LEU A 123 -21.08 -6.89 -10.97
C LEU A 123 -21.43 -7.20 -12.44
N PRO A 124 -21.55 -6.18 -13.31
CA PRO A 124 -21.87 -6.38 -14.71
C PRO A 124 -20.74 -7.08 -15.48
N ASP A 125 -21.08 -7.93 -16.46
CA ASP A 125 -20.10 -8.68 -17.27
C ASP A 125 -19.23 -7.76 -18.15
N ASN A 126 -19.72 -6.58 -18.50
CA ASN A 126 -19.02 -5.56 -19.26
C ASN A 126 -18.38 -4.48 -18.38
N LEU A 127 -18.20 -4.71 -17.07
CA LEU A 127 -17.58 -3.77 -16.13
C LEU A 127 -16.32 -3.06 -16.66
N PRO A 128 -15.37 -3.70 -17.36
CA PRO A 128 -14.17 -3.01 -17.87
C PRO A 128 -14.44 -1.86 -18.86
N ASN A 129 -15.64 -1.78 -19.42
CA ASN A 129 -16.04 -0.79 -20.42
C ASN A 129 -17.15 0.14 -19.93
N LEU A 130 -17.49 0.10 -18.64
CA LEU A 130 -18.53 0.93 -18.04
C LEU A 130 -17.91 2.06 -17.24
N GLU A 131 -18.50 3.25 -17.36
CA GLU A 131 -18.26 4.33 -16.41
C GLU A 131 -19.03 4.05 -15.12
N VAL A 132 -18.57 4.62 -14.00
CA VAL A 132 -19.26 4.47 -12.70
C VAL A 132 -20.69 4.99 -12.76
N SER A 133 -20.95 6.01 -13.59
CA SER A 133 -22.28 6.57 -13.82
C SER A 133 -23.25 5.61 -14.49
N ASP A 134 -22.75 4.59 -15.19
CA ASP A 134 -23.56 3.64 -15.94
C ASP A 134 -24.00 2.45 -15.08
N LEU A 135 -23.42 2.29 -13.88
CA LEU A 135 -23.73 1.22 -12.96
C LEU A 135 -25.08 1.46 -12.28
N LYS A 136 -25.91 0.42 -12.18
CA LYS A 136 -27.10 0.47 -11.33
C LYS A 136 -26.69 0.60 -9.88
N LYS A 137 -27.58 1.15 -9.04
CA LYS A 137 -27.30 1.38 -7.62
C LYS A 137 -26.68 0.15 -6.90
N ASN A 138 -27.28 -1.02 -7.05
CA ASN A 138 -26.77 -2.25 -6.43
C ASN A 138 -25.42 -2.71 -7.01
N GLU A 139 -25.20 -2.53 -8.31
CA GLU A 139 -23.93 -2.85 -8.98
C GLU A 139 -22.83 -1.88 -8.51
N LYS A 140 -23.17 -0.59 -8.36
CA LYS A 140 -22.29 0.47 -7.85
C LYS A 140 -21.91 0.24 -6.39
N ASP A 141 -22.85 -0.12 -5.52
CA ASP A 141 -22.58 -0.41 -4.11
C ASP A 141 -21.56 -1.56 -3.96
N VAL A 142 -21.70 -2.62 -4.77
CA VAL A 142 -20.75 -3.75 -4.80
C VAL A 142 -19.41 -3.35 -5.40
N TYR A 143 -19.42 -2.55 -6.46
CA TYR A 143 -18.19 -2.03 -7.08
C TYR A 143 -17.40 -1.16 -6.10
N GLU A 144 -18.04 -0.21 -5.42
CA GLU A 144 -17.43 0.61 -4.37
C GLU A 144 -16.87 -0.25 -3.25
N PHE A 145 -17.64 -1.23 -2.76
CA PHE A 145 -17.20 -2.13 -1.70
C PHE A 145 -15.93 -2.88 -2.08
N LEU A 146 -15.90 -3.51 -3.27
CA LEU A 146 -14.73 -4.27 -3.71
C LEU A 146 -13.54 -3.36 -4.00
N LEU A 147 -13.76 -2.26 -4.73
CA LEU A 147 -12.73 -1.29 -5.08
C LEU A 147 -12.08 -0.69 -3.82
N ASN A 148 -12.87 -0.39 -2.80
CA ASN A 148 -12.36 0.10 -1.52
C ASN A 148 -11.38 -0.91 -0.89
N HIS A 149 -11.75 -2.20 -0.80
CA HIS A 149 -10.87 -3.22 -0.24
C HIS A 149 -9.60 -3.39 -1.07
N PHE A 150 -9.70 -3.39 -2.40
CA PHE A 150 -8.51 -3.46 -3.25
C PHE A 150 -7.56 -2.28 -3.00
N LEU A 151 -8.07 -1.04 -3.01
CA LEU A 151 -7.23 0.12 -2.69
C LEU A 151 -6.64 0.01 -1.29
N HIS A 152 -7.45 -0.28 -0.27
CA HIS A 152 -7.05 -0.35 1.14
C HIS A 152 -5.86 -1.30 1.34
N GLU A 153 -5.97 -2.52 0.81
CA GLU A 153 -4.89 -3.50 0.94
C GLU A 153 -3.66 -3.17 0.10
N ILE A 154 -3.84 -2.60 -1.11
CA ILE A 154 -2.70 -2.15 -1.92
C ILE A 154 -1.94 -1.02 -1.22
N LEU A 155 -2.65 -0.10 -0.52
CA LEU A 155 -2.02 0.95 0.28
C LEU A 155 -1.21 0.37 1.44
N HIS A 156 -1.73 -0.67 2.10
CA HIS A 156 -0.97 -1.41 3.11
C HIS A 156 0.30 -2.04 2.52
N MET A 157 0.26 -2.56 1.29
CA MET A 157 1.46 -3.09 0.63
C MET A 157 2.55 -2.02 0.48
N PHE A 158 2.17 -0.73 0.32
CA PHE A 158 3.10 0.39 0.27
C PHE A 158 3.61 0.86 1.64
N GLY A 159 3.18 0.20 2.72
CA GLY A 159 3.60 0.47 4.10
C GLY A 159 2.67 1.39 4.87
N ALA A 160 1.48 1.73 4.33
CA ALA A 160 0.47 2.44 5.10
C ALA A 160 -0.10 1.54 6.22
N TYR A 161 -0.56 2.15 7.30
CA TYR A 161 -1.25 1.49 8.41
C TYR A 161 -2.63 2.11 8.62
N HIS A 162 -3.44 1.51 9.49
CA HIS A 162 -4.78 2.02 9.73
C HIS A 162 -4.76 3.41 10.38
N ASP A 163 -5.71 4.23 9.95
CA ASP A 163 -6.04 5.52 10.56
C ASP A 163 -7.49 5.50 11.06
N LYS A 164 -7.87 6.49 11.87
CA LYS A 164 -9.26 6.64 12.33
C LYS A 164 -10.19 7.21 11.28
N SER A 165 -9.67 7.69 10.15
CA SER A 165 -10.42 8.36 9.10
C SER A 165 -10.03 7.89 7.69
N GLY A 166 -10.87 8.26 6.71
CA GLY A 166 -10.62 8.00 5.29
C GLY A 166 -10.55 6.51 4.95
N ILE A 167 -9.94 6.20 3.81
CA ILE A 167 -9.88 4.84 3.28
C ILE A 167 -9.09 3.89 4.18
N MET A 168 -8.15 4.40 4.99
CA MET A 168 -7.37 3.58 5.94
C MET A 168 -8.14 3.24 7.23
N SER A 169 -9.35 3.77 7.41
CA SER A 169 -10.24 3.39 8.53
C SER A 169 -11.14 2.18 8.24
N GLY A 170 -11.21 1.78 6.96
CA GLY A 170 -12.04 0.68 6.46
C GLY A 170 -12.89 1.11 5.26
N VAL A 171 -14.07 0.50 5.14
CA VAL A 171 -14.99 0.76 4.01
C VAL A 171 -15.57 2.16 4.10
N ILE A 172 -15.30 2.97 3.08
CA ILE A 172 -15.86 4.31 2.88
C ILE A 172 -16.71 4.35 1.63
N LYS A 173 -17.65 5.31 1.59
CA LYS A 173 -18.34 5.67 0.36
C LYS A 173 -17.33 6.36 -0.56
N MET A 174 -17.08 5.80 -1.74
CA MET A 174 -16.02 6.30 -2.61
C MET A 174 -16.52 7.42 -3.52
N PHE A 175 -17.65 7.22 -4.20
CA PHE A 175 -18.08 8.16 -5.22
C PHE A 175 -19.08 9.19 -4.68
N ASN A 176 -18.81 10.47 -4.94
CA ASN A 176 -19.73 11.56 -4.59
C ASN A 176 -20.96 11.60 -5.53
N GLU A 177 -21.80 12.63 -5.38
CA GLU A 177 -23.01 12.82 -6.21
C GLU A 177 -22.70 13.02 -7.70
N ASN A 178 -21.49 13.47 -8.03
CA ASN A 178 -20.99 13.63 -9.40
C ASN A 178 -20.24 12.40 -9.92
N ASN A 179 -20.24 11.28 -9.19
CA ASN A 179 -19.47 10.07 -9.48
C ASN A 179 -17.94 10.28 -9.50
N GLU A 180 -17.44 11.26 -8.76
CA GLU A 180 -16.01 11.53 -8.63
C GLU A 180 -15.46 10.94 -7.33
N PHE A 181 -14.22 10.45 -7.38
CA PHE A 181 -13.44 10.02 -6.23
C PHE A 181 -12.01 10.56 -6.38
N LYS A 182 -11.45 11.08 -5.29
CA LYS A 182 -10.06 11.55 -5.25
C LYS A 182 -9.37 10.98 -4.03
N LEU A 183 -8.49 10.02 -4.25
CA LEU A 183 -7.79 9.32 -3.18
C LEU A 183 -7.00 10.26 -2.25
N VAL A 184 -6.49 11.38 -2.76
CA VAL A 184 -5.76 12.39 -1.95
C VAL A 184 -6.61 13.00 -0.83
N ASN A 185 -7.94 13.03 -0.99
CA ASN A 185 -8.84 13.56 0.03
C ASN A 185 -9.19 12.50 1.09
N GLU A 186 -8.97 11.23 0.78
CA GLU A 186 -9.37 10.08 1.61
C GLU A 186 -8.18 9.40 2.28
N LEU A 187 -6.96 9.90 2.08
CA LEU A 187 -5.75 9.45 2.77
C LEU A 187 -5.34 10.46 3.83
N ASP A 188 -5.01 9.98 5.03
CA ASP A 188 -4.40 10.79 6.06
C ASP A 188 -2.98 11.26 5.63
N GLN A 189 -2.44 12.24 6.33
CA GLN A 189 -1.15 12.85 5.98
C GLN A 189 0.03 11.87 6.10
N ILE A 190 -0.02 10.94 7.05
CA ILE A 190 1.04 9.95 7.28
C ILE A 190 1.02 8.94 6.13
N SER A 191 -0.14 8.32 5.86
CA SER A 191 -0.29 7.38 4.75
C SER A 191 0.03 8.02 3.41
N SER A 192 -0.43 9.24 3.16
CA SER A 192 -0.14 9.97 1.92
C SER A 192 1.37 10.13 1.70
N ARG A 193 2.11 10.45 2.76
CA ARG A 193 3.57 10.58 2.67
C ARG A 193 4.24 9.23 2.47
N ILE A 194 3.80 8.21 3.20
CA ILE A 194 4.35 6.86 3.10
C ILE A 194 4.19 6.34 1.67
N VAL A 195 2.97 6.36 1.14
CA VAL A 195 2.62 5.89 -0.20
C VAL A 195 3.36 6.69 -1.27
N SER A 196 3.38 8.02 -1.17
CA SER A 196 4.12 8.87 -2.11
C SER A 196 5.60 8.50 -2.15
N GLU A 197 6.29 8.41 -1.01
CA GLU A 197 7.72 8.03 -0.99
C GLU A 197 7.94 6.58 -1.48
N SER A 198 7.04 5.65 -1.19
CA SER A 198 7.10 4.27 -1.70
C SER A 198 6.96 4.17 -3.24
N LEU A 199 6.47 5.20 -3.92
CA LEU A 199 6.28 5.21 -5.38
C LEU A 199 7.38 5.96 -6.16
N TYR A 200 8.51 6.30 -5.52
CA TYR A 200 9.68 6.79 -6.28
C TYR A 200 10.20 5.74 -7.27
N SER A 201 10.61 6.19 -8.46
CA SER A 201 11.25 5.31 -9.46
C SER A 201 12.58 4.74 -8.97
N GLN A 202 13.30 5.51 -8.16
CA GLN A 202 14.50 5.04 -7.49
C GLN A 202 14.09 4.54 -6.11
N ILE A 203 14.49 3.31 -5.80
CA ILE A 203 14.47 2.76 -4.46
C ILE A 203 15.92 2.74 -4.03
N ILE A 204 16.20 3.20 -2.81
CA ILE A 204 17.53 3.01 -2.25
C ILE A 204 17.64 1.55 -1.81
N ASP A 205 18.63 0.85 -2.35
CA ASP A 205 19.07 -0.45 -1.83
C ASP A 205 19.43 -0.28 -0.35
N PRO A 206 18.98 -1.22 0.50
CA PRO A 206 18.33 -0.91 1.76
C PRO A 206 19.12 0.12 2.57
N PRO A 207 18.48 1.23 3.02
CA PRO A 207 19.15 2.21 3.86
C PRO A 207 19.72 1.49 5.08
N PHE A 208 20.99 1.73 5.39
CA PHE A 208 21.54 1.30 6.66
C PHE A 208 20.97 2.24 7.72
N GLY A 209 20.08 1.71 8.55
CA GLY A 209 19.53 2.39 9.71
C GLY A 209 20.08 1.74 10.97
N ASP A 210 20.96 2.44 11.68
CA ASP A 210 21.37 2.07 13.03
C ASP A 210 20.48 2.78 14.05
N TYR A 211 20.19 2.11 15.17
CA TYR A 211 19.50 2.75 16.28
C TYR A 211 20.20 2.48 17.61
N GLU A 212 20.07 3.45 18.52
CA GLU A 212 20.52 3.38 19.90
C GLU A 212 19.32 3.66 20.81
N PHE A 213 18.98 2.71 21.68
CA PHE A 213 17.90 2.88 22.66
C PHE A 213 18.46 3.00 24.08
N ASP A 214 18.21 4.15 24.73
CA ASP A 214 18.51 4.36 26.15
C ASP A 214 17.24 4.11 26.96
N LYS A 215 17.15 2.94 27.60
CA LYS A 215 16.01 2.54 28.42
C LYS A 215 15.79 3.46 29.63
N ASN A 216 16.85 4.03 30.21
CA ASN A 216 16.75 4.87 31.40
C ASN A 216 16.14 6.23 31.05
N LYS A 217 16.48 6.77 29.88
CA LYS A 217 15.92 8.04 29.38
C LYS A 217 14.69 7.86 28.50
N ARG A 218 14.36 6.62 28.14
CA ARG A 218 13.33 6.27 27.13
C ARG A 218 13.55 7.04 25.82
N THR A 219 14.79 7.16 25.39
CA THR A 219 15.13 7.85 24.14
C THR A 219 15.62 6.87 23.11
N ILE A 220 15.11 7.00 21.88
CA ILE A 220 15.67 6.31 20.72
C ILE A 220 16.36 7.34 19.81
N ARG A 221 17.56 6.99 19.35
CA ARG A 221 18.30 7.72 18.33
C ARG A 221 18.44 6.82 17.11
N ILE A 222 18.05 7.31 15.94
CA ILE A 222 18.15 6.64 14.65
C ILE A 222 19.17 7.41 13.82
N SER A 223 20.11 6.71 13.21
CA SER A 223 21.11 7.27 12.30
C SER A 223 21.09 6.48 10.99
N SER A 224 21.26 7.16 9.86
CA SER A 224 21.28 6.51 8.56
C SER A 224 22.16 7.24 7.56
N ASP A 225 22.64 6.51 6.57
CA ASP A 225 23.30 7.03 5.37
C ASP A 225 22.33 7.70 4.39
N VAL A 226 21.02 7.55 4.62
CA VAL A 226 19.94 8.15 3.85
C VAL A 226 19.11 9.08 4.72
N GLU A 227 18.58 10.15 4.10
CA GLU A 227 17.69 11.08 4.78
C GLU A 227 16.42 10.38 5.32
N ILE A 228 16.19 10.47 6.63
CA ILE A 228 14.98 10.02 7.31
C ILE A 228 13.85 10.99 6.94
N LYS A 229 12.71 10.46 6.48
CA LYS A 229 11.55 11.25 6.08
C LYS A 229 10.43 11.20 7.10
N THR A 230 10.16 10.04 7.66
CA THR A 230 9.00 9.84 8.54
C THR A 230 9.32 8.79 9.58
N VAL A 231 8.97 9.08 10.83
CA VAL A 231 9.10 8.17 11.97
C VAL A 231 7.75 8.09 12.63
N VAL A 232 7.20 6.89 12.77
CA VAL A 232 5.84 6.68 13.30
C VAL A 232 5.84 5.55 14.31
N PHE A 233 5.29 5.79 15.48
CA PHE A 233 4.96 4.71 16.41
C PHE A 233 3.58 4.17 16.08
N ILE A 234 3.44 2.85 16.09
CA ILE A 234 2.25 2.10 15.72
C ILE A 234 1.84 1.23 16.91
N LYS A 235 0.52 1.05 17.06
CA LYS A 235 -0.10 0.19 18.07
C LYS A 235 -1.23 -0.62 17.45
N ASP A 236 -1.16 -1.94 17.56
CA ASP A 236 -2.19 -2.87 17.08
C ASP A 236 -2.60 -2.59 15.61
N SER A 237 -1.61 -2.27 14.76
CA SER A 237 -1.76 -1.88 13.34
C SER A 237 -2.36 -0.49 13.07
N TYR A 238 -2.54 0.36 14.08
CA TYR A 238 -2.98 1.75 13.94
C TYR A 238 -1.84 2.73 14.18
N TYR A 239 -1.85 3.86 13.45
CA TYR A 239 -0.97 4.97 13.79
C TYR A 239 -1.28 5.50 15.19
N THR A 240 -0.22 5.78 15.95
CA THR A 240 -0.34 6.56 17.18
C THR A 240 -0.30 8.05 16.87
N ASN A 241 -0.59 8.89 17.87
CA ASN A 241 -0.38 10.34 17.77
C ASN A 241 1.11 10.74 17.86
N ARG A 242 2.03 9.78 17.97
CA ARG A 242 3.49 10.01 18.04
C ARG A 242 4.11 9.71 16.68
N PHE A 243 4.15 10.75 15.85
CA PHE A 243 4.79 10.70 14.54
C PHE A 243 5.60 11.96 14.28
N TYR A 244 6.60 11.84 13.42
CA TYR A 244 7.55 12.89 13.12
C TYR A 244 7.84 12.93 11.63
N PHE A 245 7.74 14.12 11.07
CA PHE A 245 8.24 14.43 9.75
C PHE A 245 9.60 15.10 9.87
N THR A 246 10.60 14.53 9.23
CA THR A 246 11.96 15.05 9.26
C THR A 246 12.60 15.01 7.88
N LYS A 247 13.78 15.63 7.77
CA LYS A 247 14.67 15.66 6.62
C LYS A 247 16.11 15.66 7.13
N SER A 248 16.46 14.62 7.89
CA SER A 248 17.73 14.51 8.60
C SER A 248 18.29 13.11 8.48
N PHE A 249 19.62 12.98 8.54
CA PHE A 249 20.31 11.69 8.63
C PHE A 249 20.34 11.13 10.05
N ILE A 250 20.04 11.98 11.05
CA ILE A 250 19.97 11.61 12.47
C ILE A 250 18.65 12.13 13.03
N PHE A 251 17.94 11.26 13.73
CA PHE A 251 16.69 11.59 14.43
C PHE A 251 16.74 11.06 15.85
N GLN A 252 16.23 11.83 16.81
CA GLN A 252 16.13 11.40 18.20
C GLN A 252 14.80 11.85 18.79
N CYS A 253 14.14 10.97 19.53
CA CYS A 253 12.93 11.29 20.26
C CYS A 253 12.79 10.48 21.55
N LEU A 254 11.82 10.87 22.37
CA LEU A 254 11.32 10.04 23.46
C LEU A 254 10.36 8.99 22.89
N VAL A 255 10.53 7.73 23.29
CA VAL A 255 9.59 6.66 22.93
C VAL A 255 8.32 6.75 23.79
N PRO A 256 7.14 6.42 23.24
CA PRO A 256 5.88 6.39 23.99
C PRO A 256 5.91 5.38 25.14
N GLU A 257 4.90 5.39 26.01
CA GLU A 257 4.84 4.41 27.10
C GLU A 257 4.67 2.99 26.56
N ASP A 258 5.14 1.97 27.29
CA ASP A 258 5.16 0.59 26.81
C ASP A 258 3.78 0.07 26.38
N SER A 259 2.69 0.62 26.92
CA SER A 259 1.31 0.31 26.57
C SER A 259 0.83 0.98 25.27
N GLU A 260 1.49 2.04 24.83
CA GLU A 260 1.02 2.92 23.74
C GLU A 260 1.57 2.55 22.36
N TRP A 261 2.54 1.64 22.28
CA TRP A 261 3.12 1.22 21.00
C TRP A 261 3.62 -0.23 21.05
N ASP A 262 3.72 -0.86 19.89
CA ASP A 262 4.36 -2.16 19.69
C ASP A 262 5.31 -2.19 18.49
N THR A 263 5.21 -1.21 17.61
CA THR A 263 5.98 -1.16 16.36
C THR A 263 6.47 0.26 16.10
N LEU A 264 7.70 0.40 15.59
CA LEU A 264 8.27 1.64 15.09
C LEU A 264 8.50 1.51 13.59
N LEU A 265 7.86 2.38 12.80
CA LEU A 265 8.11 2.50 11.37
C LEU A 265 9.02 3.69 11.10
N VAL A 266 10.07 3.45 10.33
CA VAL A 266 10.99 4.48 9.85
C VAL A 266 11.02 4.44 8.33
N GLN A 267 10.55 5.51 7.71
CA GLN A 267 10.63 5.72 6.28
C GLN A 267 11.77 6.68 5.95
N TYR A 268 12.55 6.29 4.95
CA TYR A 268 13.67 7.02 4.39
C TYR A 268 13.29 7.62 3.04
N LEU A 269 14.12 8.55 2.56
CA LEU A 269 14.03 9.11 1.23
C LEU A 269 14.02 7.97 0.19
N LEU A 270 13.31 8.16 -0.93
CA LEU A 270 13.23 7.17 -2.02
C LEU A 270 12.60 5.82 -1.58
N GLY A 271 11.70 5.83 -0.60
CA GLY A 271 10.80 4.71 -0.32
C GLY A 271 11.39 3.53 0.46
N GLY A 272 12.60 3.67 1.03
CA GLY A 272 13.12 2.69 1.97
C GLY A 272 12.31 2.70 3.27
N ILE A 273 11.89 1.53 3.77
CA ILE A 273 11.12 1.41 5.02
C ILE A 273 11.73 0.32 5.89
N LEU A 274 12.06 0.67 7.13
CA LEU A 274 12.46 -0.25 8.19
C LEU A 274 11.38 -0.26 9.28
N ILE A 275 11.03 -1.45 9.73
CA ILE A 275 10.03 -1.70 10.77
C ILE A 275 10.73 -2.42 11.91
N TYR A 276 10.58 -1.88 13.12
CA TYR A 276 11.16 -2.43 14.32
C TYR A 276 10.04 -2.80 15.27
N ASP A 277 9.97 -4.07 15.65
CA ASP A 277 9.10 -4.48 16.76
C ASP A 277 9.72 -3.96 18.07
N LYS A 278 8.87 -3.56 19.01
CA LYS A 278 9.29 -3.04 20.33
C LYS A 278 10.24 -3.99 21.04
N GLU A 279 9.94 -5.28 20.97
CA GLU A 279 10.79 -6.33 21.56
C GLU A 279 12.18 -6.38 20.94
N GLU A 280 12.31 -6.11 19.64
CA GLU A 280 13.61 -6.02 18.98
C GLU A 280 14.35 -4.76 19.38
N ILE A 281 13.68 -3.61 19.48
CA ILE A 281 14.30 -2.38 20.02
C ILE A 281 14.89 -2.64 21.40
N TYR A 282 14.16 -3.31 22.28
CA TYR A 282 14.61 -3.59 23.66
C TYR A 282 15.75 -4.61 23.75
N LYS A 283 15.93 -5.44 22.72
CA LYS A 283 16.98 -6.48 22.68
C LYS A 283 18.13 -6.13 21.73
N ASN A 284 18.15 -4.92 21.16
CA ASN A 284 19.07 -4.54 20.09
C ASN A 284 19.01 -5.52 18.88
N GLY A 285 17.79 -5.92 18.50
CA GLY A 285 17.48 -6.77 17.36
C GLY A 285 17.54 -6.05 16.02
N ALA A 286 17.34 -6.80 14.93
CA ALA A 286 17.49 -6.30 13.57
C ALA A 286 16.13 -5.98 12.94
N ALA A 287 16.01 -4.79 12.34
CA ALA A 287 14.76 -4.36 11.70
C ALA A 287 14.24 -5.34 10.63
N CYS A 288 12.92 -5.47 10.58
CA CYS A 288 12.24 -6.03 9.42
C CYS A 288 12.23 -5.01 8.26
N ARG A 289 12.45 -5.50 7.04
CA ARG A 289 12.46 -4.68 5.83
C ARG A 289 11.16 -4.87 5.09
N LEU A 290 10.46 -3.78 4.79
CA LEU A 290 9.26 -3.87 3.96
C LEU A 290 9.62 -3.90 2.46
N ARG A 291 10.74 -3.28 2.04
CA ARG A 291 11.19 -3.27 0.63
C ARG A 291 12.72 -3.25 0.53
N SER A 292 13.29 -4.16 -0.26
CA SER A 292 14.71 -4.24 -0.62
C SER A 292 14.86 -4.90 -2.00
N ARG A 293 15.88 -4.55 -2.77
CA ARG A 293 16.18 -5.21 -4.05
C ARG A 293 16.90 -6.55 -3.85
#